data_AF-A0A5C4M928-F1
#
_entry.id   AF-A0A5C4M928-F1
#
_cell.length_a   1.000
_cell.length_b   1.000
_cell.length_c   1.000
_cell.angle_alpha   90.00
_cell.angle_beta   90.00
_cell.angle_gamma   90.00
#
_symmetry.space_group_name_H-M   'P 1'
#
loop_
_entity.id
_entity.type
_entity.pdbx_description
1 polymer ?
#
loop_
_entity_poly.entity_id
_entity_poly.type
_entity_poly.pdbx_seq_one_letter_code
_entity_poly.pdbx_strand_id
1 'polypeptide(L)'
;MAEYSFEIARPRGDQRTAEQWARDAWEGAPRGVRWILRVGWRLLGFRLGAPVDVLGWPVASSAPEKVVLDAPSPLLESRNVVETSETSVRWTTIVHYRNGLGRLLWTLAAPVHTRTLPVLFERAADPSRLKHRLVTGFQKRIGNPILHRRPGQILLETTGRVSGLPRRTPIGGRRAGHEFWLVSEHGGRSQYVRNIEKDPRVRVRLRGRWYPGVAHLLPDDDPVARLRALPRMNSAAVRAVGTDLLTIRVDLEG
;
A
#
# COMPACT_ATOMS: atom_id res chain seq x y z
N MET A 1 -25.90 13.66 13.76
CA MET A 1 -24.79 14.34 13.06
C MET A 1 -23.49 13.70 13.50
N ALA A 2 -22.54 13.53 12.58
CA ALA A 2 -21.17 13.19 12.88
C ALA A 2 -20.24 14.15 12.13
N GLU A 3 -19.16 14.54 12.77
CA GLU A 3 -18.18 15.47 12.22
C GLU A 3 -16.78 14.91 12.45
N TYR A 4 -15.96 14.97 11.41
CA TYR A 4 -14.58 14.54 11.44
C TYR A 4 -13.73 15.62 10.79
N SER A 5 -12.85 16.23 11.57
CA SER A 5 -11.87 17.19 11.06
C SER A 5 -10.47 16.63 11.22
N PHE A 6 -9.62 16.93 10.25
CA PHE A 6 -8.20 16.66 10.36
C PHE A 6 -7.43 17.75 9.62
N GLU A 7 -6.25 18.07 10.13
CA GLU A 7 -5.44 19.20 9.67
C GLU A 7 -4.01 18.75 9.47
N ILE A 8 -3.38 19.26 8.43
CA ILE A 8 -1.99 19.00 8.09
C ILE A 8 -1.26 20.31 7.82
N ALA A 9 0.06 20.30 7.98
CA ALA A 9 0.89 21.43 7.58
C ALA A 9 0.84 21.61 6.05
N ARG A 10 0.64 22.86 5.61
CA ARG A 10 0.76 23.24 4.20
C ARG A 10 2.24 23.29 3.83
N PRO A 11 2.68 22.63 2.74
CA PRO A 11 4.06 22.72 2.29
C PRO A 11 4.45 24.17 1.99
N ARG A 12 5.71 24.54 2.32
CA ARG A 12 6.20 25.90 2.07
C ARG A 12 6.18 26.19 0.57
N GLY A 13 5.64 27.35 0.19
CA GLY A 13 5.54 27.80 -1.20
C GLY A 13 4.42 27.14 -2.00
N ASP A 14 3.57 26.33 -1.36
CA ASP A 14 2.42 25.71 -2.03
C ASP A 14 1.32 26.74 -2.33
N GLN A 15 1.04 26.98 -3.60
CA GLN A 15 0.03 27.94 -4.07
C GLN A 15 -1.30 27.28 -4.47
N ARG A 16 -1.48 25.98 -4.22
CA ARG A 16 -2.72 25.28 -4.57
C ARG A 16 -3.93 25.86 -3.84
N THR A 17 -5.04 25.99 -4.56
CA THR A 17 -6.34 26.34 -3.98
C THR A 17 -6.92 25.19 -3.17
N ALA A 18 -7.90 25.46 -2.31
CA ALA A 18 -8.62 24.43 -1.56
C ALA A 18 -9.25 23.36 -2.48
N GLU A 19 -9.77 23.74 -3.65
CA GLU A 19 -10.29 22.78 -4.64
C GLU A 19 -9.19 21.90 -5.24
N GLN A 20 -8.03 22.48 -5.56
CA GLN A 20 -6.90 21.71 -6.08
C GLN A 20 -6.41 20.69 -5.04
N TRP A 21 -6.37 21.07 -3.76
CA TRP A 21 -6.12 20.15 -2.66
C TRP A 21 -7.16 19.02 -2.58
N ALA A 22 -8.43 19.34 -2.78
CA ALA A 22 -9.50 18.34 -2.81
C ALA A 22 -9.33 17.33 -3.95
N ARG A 23 -8.99 17.83 -5.15
CA ARG A 23 -8.72 16.98 -6.33
C ARG A 23 -7.47 16.14 -6.13
N ASP A 24 -6.36 16.69 -5.65
CA ASP A 24 -5.13 15.93 -5.45
C ASP A 24 -5.32 14.79 -4.43
N ALA A 25 -6.11 15.04 -3.37
CA ALA A 25 -6.41 14.02 -2.37
C ALA A 25 -7.21 12.84 -2.95
N TRP A 26 -8.24 13.11 -3.74
CA TRP A 26 -9.16 12.07 -4.23
C TRP A 26 -8.82 11.58 -5.64
N GLU A 27 -8.60 12.47 -6.60
CA GLU A 27 -8.28 12.16 -8.00
C GLU A 27 -6.82 11.70 -8.17
N GLY A 28 -5.91 12.22 -7.34
CA GLY A 28 -4.50 11.80 -7.26
C GLY A 28 -4.27 10.46 -6.52
N ALA A 29 -5.35 9.85 -5.99
CA ALA A 29 -5.29 8.56 -5.32
C ALA A 29 -5.07 7.40 -6.32
N PRO A 30 -4.47 6.27 -5.88
CA PRO A 30 -4.32 5.08 -6.72
C PRO A 30 -5.66 4.62 -7.31
N ARG A 31 -5.64 4.10 -8.54
CA ARG A 31 -6.86 3.69 -9.29
C ARG A 31 -7.80 2.79 -8.48
N GLY A 32 -7.24 1.80 -7.76
CA GLY A 32 -8.02 0.90 -6.91
C GLY A 32 -8.70 1.61 -5.73
N VAL A 33 -8.05 2.59 -5.12
CA VAL A 33 -8.64 3.38 -4.02
C VAL A 33 -9.77 4.26 -4.54
N ARG A 34 -9.57 4.93 -5.67
CA ARG A 34 -10.63 5.73 -6.32
C ARG A 34 -11.88 4.91 -6.64
N TRP A 35 -11.68 3.67 -7.11
CA TRP A 35 -12.78 2.75 -7.35
C TRP A 35 -13.52 2.39 -6.06
N ILE A 36 -12.80 2.04 -4.98
CA ILE A 36 -13.40 1.73 -3.67
C ILE A 36 -14.21 2.91 -3.14
N LEU A 37 -13.67 4.14 -3.21
CA LEU A 37 -14.37 5.36 -2.77
C LEU A 37 -15.69 5.53 -3.53
N ARG A 38 -15.66 5.48 -4.87
CA ARG A 38 -16.85 5.64 -5.70
C ARG A 38 -17.90 4.57 -5.45
N VAL A 39 -17.49 3.31 -5.28
CA VAL A 39 -18.41 2.22 -4.92
C VAL A 39 -19.02 2.46 -3.54
N GLY A 40 -18.20 2.80 -2.54
CA GLY A 40 -18.66 3.10 -1.18
C GLY A 40 -19.67 4.24 -1.14
N TRP A 41 -19.41 5.33 -1.86
CA TRP A 41 -20.34 6.47 -1.93
C TRP A 41 -21.68 6.11 -2.58
N ARG A 42 -21.66 5.31 -3.65
CA ARG A 42 -22.90 4.82 -4.29
C ARG A 42 -23.71 3.92 -3.35
N LEU A 43 -23.05 3.07 -2.55
CA LEU A 43 -23.72 2.25 -1.54
C LEU A 43 -24.35 3.09 -0.41
N LEU A 44 -23.79 4.27 -0.13
CA LEU A 44 -24.38 5.26 0.78
C LEU A 44 -25.46 6.13 0.11
N GLY A 45 -25.81 5.84 -1.15
CA GLY A 45 -26.87 6.51 -1.89
C GLY A 45 -26.51 7.89 -2.44
N PHE A 46 -25.23 8.28 -2.42
CA PHE A 46 -24.81 9.58 -2.93
C PHE A 46 -24.96 9.67 -4.44
N ARG A 47 -25.57 10.76 -4.88
CA ARG A 47 -25.66 11.11 -6.30
C ARG A 47 -24.39 11.87 -6.69
N LEU A 48 -23.48 11.12 -7.30
CA LEU A 48 -22.24 11.67 -7.86
C LEU A 48 -22.54 12.33 -9.22
N GLY A 49 -21.96 13.49 -9.47
CA GLY A 49 -22.24 14.32 -10.63
C GLY A 49 -21.21 14.24 -11.76
N ALA A 50 -21.09 15.35 -12.48
CA ALA A 50 -20.47 15.50 -13.80
C ALA A 50 -18.92 15.51 -13.74
N PRO A 51 -18.20 15.51 -14.89
CA PRO A 51 -16.73 15.51 -14.91
C PRO A 51 -16.06 16.73 -14.25
N VAL A 52 -16.78 17.86 -14.14
CA VAL A 52 -16.31 19.06 -13.44
C VAL A 52 -16.28 18.91 -11.92
N ASP A 53 -16.92 17.87 -11.39
CA ASP A 53 -17.01 17.60 -9.96
C ASP A 53 -15.76 16.91 -9.43
N VAL A 54 -15.43 17.13 -8.15
CA VAL A 54 -14.21 16.57 -7.53
C VAL A 54 -14.39 15.08 -7.29
N LEU A 55 -13.77 14.25 -8.14
CA LEU A 55 -14.01 12.80 -8.23
C LEU A 55 -15.51 12.44 -8.33
N GLY A 56 -16.36 13.33 -8.86
CA GLY A 56 -17.81 13.17 -8.93
C GLY A 56 -18.59 13.73 -7.73
N TRP A 57 -17.95 14.40 -6.77
CA TRP A 57 -18.64 15.15 -5.73
C TRP A 57 -18.97 16.57 -6.19
N PRO A 58 -20.26 16.95 -6.24
CA PRO A 58 -20.66 18.29 -6.67
C PRO A 58 -20.00 19.38 -5.84
N VAL A 59 -19.45 20.38 -6.54
CA VAL A 59 -18.87 21.57 -5.91
C VAL A 59 -19.99 22.55 -5.60
N ALA A 60 -20.34 22.69 -4.31
CA ALA A 60 -21.38 23.61 -3.86
C ALA A 60 -20.87 25.06 -3.83
N SER A 61 -19.61 25.27 -3.45
CA SER A 61 -18.92 26.54 -3.58
C SER A 61 -17.41 26.33 -3.68
N SER A 62 -16.72 27.21 -4.40
CA SER A 62 -15.27 27.17 -4.56
C SER A 62 -14.70 28.59 -4.49
N ALA A 63 -13.78 28.78 -3.57
CA ALA A 63 -12.96 29.97 -3.39
C ALA A 63 -11.50 29.54 -3.20
N PRO A 64 -10.51 30.44 -3.39
CA PRO A 64 -9.10 30.08 -3.28
C PRO A 64 -8.76 29.36 -1.96
N GLU A 65 -9.29 29.88 -0.84
CA GLU A 65 -9.01 29.35 0.49
C GLU A 65 -10.02 28.31 1.00
N LYS A 66 -11.13 28.09 0.28
CA LYS A 66 -12.20 27.23 0.77
C LYS A 66 -13.01 26.61 -0.37
N VAL A 67 -13.16 25.30 -0.34
CA VAL A 67 -14.09 24.58 -1.21
C VAL A 67 -15.09 23.78 -0.37
N VAL A 68 -16.34 23.75 -0.81
CA VAL A 68 -17.41 22.95 -0.21
C VAL A 68 -17.93 21.98 -1.26
N LEU A 69 -17.85 20.70 -0.94
CA LEU A 69 -18.37 19.61 -1.74
C LEU A 69 -19.59 19.02 -1.04
N ASP A 70 -20.73 19.05 -1.70
CA ASP A 70 -22.00 18.59 -1.12
C ASP A 70 -22.63 17.54 -2.05
N ALA A 71 -22.95 16.37 -1.49
CA ALA A 71 -23.61 15.32 -2.25
C ALA A 71 -24.94 14.94 -1.60
N PRO A 72 -26.06 15.03 -2.34
CA PRO A 72 -27.35 14.60 -1.83
C PRO A 72 -27.45 13.07 -1.82
N SER A 73 -28.04 12.54 -0.75
CA SER A 73 -28.46 11.14 -0.64
C SER A 73 -29.77 11.04 0.15
N PRO A 74 -30.65 10.07 -0.15
CA PRO A 74 -31.86 9.84 0.63
C PRO A 74 -31.58 9.27 2.03
N LEU A 75 -30.36 8.77 2.29
CA LEU A 75 -29.99 8.11 3.54
C LEU A 75 -29.30 9.07 4.52
N LEU A 76 -28.42 9.92 4.00
CA LEU A 76 -27.62 10.86 4.77
C LEU A 76 -27.10 11.98 3.85
N GLU A 77 -26.92 13.17 4.39
CA GLU A 77 -26.23 14.26 3.70
C GLU A 77 -24.77 14.24 4.12
N SER A 78 -23.88 14.53 3.18
CA SER A 78 -22.46 14.68 3.50
C SER A 78 -21.92 15.91 2.83
N ARG A 79 -21.24 16.71 3.65
CA ARG A 79 -20.53 17.91 3.25
C ARG A 79 -19.07 17.72 3.56
N ASN A 80 -18.23 17.86 2.55
CA ASN A 80 -16.78 17.91 2.71
C ASN A 80 -16.35 19.35 2.49
N VAL A 81 -15.62 19.90 3.44
CA VAL A 81 -15.08 21.25 3.39
C VAL A 81 -13.57 21.13 3.45
N VAL A 82 -12.89 21.74 2.48
CA VAL A 82 -11.45 21.92 2.54
C VAL A 82 -11.19 23.39 2.73
N GLU A 83 -10.42 23.72 3.76
CA GLU A 83 -9.99 25.08 4.09
C GLU A 83 -8.47 25.11 4.06
N THR A 84 -7.90 26.03 3.30
CA THR A 84 -6.48 26.31 3.30
C THR A 84 -6.23 27.57 4.12
N SER A 85 -5.07 27.60 4.77
CA SER A 85 -4.48 28.78 5.40
C SER A 85 -3.05 28.93 4.89
N GLU A 86 -2.33 29.95 5.36
CA GLU A 86 -0.91 30.13 5.01
C GLU A 86 -0.05 28.94 5.48
N THR A 87 -0.42 28.29 6.60
CA THR A 87 0.43 27.31 7.28
C THR A 87 -0.18 25.91 7.33
N SER A 88 -1.48 25.78 7.07
CA SER A 88 -2.19 24.51 7.20
C SER A 88 -3.25 24.31 6.13
N VAL A 89 -3.62 23.06 5.95
CA VAL A 89 -4.81 22.69 5.20
C VAL A 89 -5.64 21.76 6.06
N ARG A 90 -6.92 22.09 6.18
CA ARG A 90 -7.90 21.36 6.97
C ARG A 90 -8.93 20.73 6.05
N TRP A 91 -9.26 19.47 6.34
CA TRP A 91 -10.40 18.79 5.75
C TRP A 91 -11.41 18.47 6.84
N THR A 92 -12.65 18.87 6.63
CA THR A 92 -13.77 18.60 7.52
C THR A 92 -14.85 17.86 6.77
N THR A 93 -15.27 16.71 7.29
CA THR A 93 -16.41 15.95 6.77
C THR A 93 -17.53 15.95 7.78
N ILE A 94 -18.65 16.53 7.38
CA ILE A 94 -19.87 16.64 8.17
C ILE A 94 -20.89 15.69 7.55
N VAL A 95 -21.53 14.87 8.39
CA VAL A 95 -22.55 13.92 7.97
C VAL A 95 -23.82 14.09 8.79
N HIS A 96 -24.93 14.36 8.11
CA HIS A 96 -26.26 14.43 8.69
C HIS A 96 -27.07 13.20 8.29
N TYR A 97 -27.50 12.41 9.27
CA TYR A 97 -28.34 11.24 9.02
C TYR A 97 -29.77 11.69 8.76
N ARG A 98 -30.36 11.27 7.63
CA ARG A 98 -31.78 11.52 7.34
C ARG A 98 -32.69 10.47 7.97
N ASN A 99 -32.19 9.26 8.18
CA ASN A 99 -32.93 8.15 8.77
C ASN A 99 -32.02 7.15 9.50
N GLY A 100 -32.63 6.17 10.17
CA GLY A 100 -31.91 5.14 10.94
C GLY A 100 -31.02 4.21 10.09
N LEU A 101 -31.44 3.90 8.86
CA LEU A 101 -30.64 3.09 7.93
C LEU A 101 -29.36 3.82 7.50
N GLY A 102 -29.44 5.13 7.23
CA GLY A 102 -28.26 5.95 6.94
C GLY A 102 -27.28 6.00 8.10
N ARG A 103 -27.78 6.07 9.36
CA ARG A 103 -26.92 5.98 10.55
C ARG A 103 -26.20 4.64 10.62
N LEU A 104 -26.91 3.52 10.42
CA LEU A 104 -26.33 2.17 10.45
C LEU A 104 -25.24 1.98 9.39
N LEU A 105 -25.52 2.36 8.14
CA LEU A 105 -24.54 2.27 7.05
C LEU A 105 -23.32 3.16 7.31
N TRP A 106 -23.52 4.35 7.88
CA TRP A 106 -22.42 5.22 8.27
C TRP A 106 -21.55 4.62 9.38
N THR A 107 -22.12 3.92 10.37
CA THR A 107 -21.33 3.22 11.40
C THR A 107 -20.35 2.23 10.80
N LEU A 108 -20.72 1.55 9.70
CA LEU A 108 -19.85 0.63 8.97
C LEU A 108 -18.82 1.35 8.09
N ALA A 109 -19.19 2.48 7.49
CA ALA A 109 -18.33 3.25 6.60
C ALA A 109 -17.34 4.18 7.33
N ALA A 110 -17.71 4.70 8.50
CA ALA A 110 -16.92 5.67 9.27
C ALA A 110 -15.48 5.19 9.56
N PRO A 111 -15.22 3.93 9.94
CA PRO A 111 -13.86 3.45 10.18
C PRO A 111 -12.99 3.36 8.91
N VAL A 112 -13.62 3.20 7.74
CA VAL A 112 -12.92 3.25 6.44
C VAL A 112 -12.64 4.71 6.09
N HIS A 113 -13.64 5.57 6.26
CA HIS A 113 -13.57 7.00 6.01
C HIS A 113 -12.47 7.69 6.83
N THR A 114 -12.50 7.55 8.15
CA THR A 114 -11.55 8.19 9.08
C THR A 114 -10.11 7.70 8.96
N ARG A 115 -9.89 6.52 8.36
CA ARG A 115 -8.54 6.00 8.09
C ARG A 115 -8.03 6.35 6.71
N THR A 116 -8.92 6.41 5.71
CA THR A 116 -8.52 6.61 4.31
C THR A 116 -8.25 8.07 4.01
N LEU A 117 -9.11 8.97 4.49
CA LEU A 117 -8.99 10.40 4.21
C LEU A 117 -7.67 11.02 4.68
N PRO A 118 -7.21 10.82 5.94
CA PRO A 118 -5.93 11.36 6.37
C PRO A 118 -4.76 10.85 5.54
N VAL A 119 -4.78 9.57 5.15
CA VAL A 119 -3.72 8.96 4.32
C VAL A 119 -3.67 9.57 2.92
N LEU A 120 -4.84 9.78 2.30
CA LEU A 120 -4.93 10.41 0.99
C LEU A 120 -4.56 11.89 1.01
N PHE A 121 -4.83 12.57 2.13
CA PHE A 121 -4.48 13.97 2.29
C PHE A 121 -3.00 14.18 2.61
N GLU A 122 -2.42 13.35 3.51
CA GLU A 122 -0.98 13.32 3.74
C GLU A 122 -0.21 13.03 2.44
N ARG A 123 -0.76 12.17 1.57
CA ARG A 123 -0.23 11.92 0.22
C ARG A 123 -0.23 13.17 -0.65
N ALA A 124 -1.32 13.92 -0.65
CA ALA A 124 -1.44 15.13 -1.46
C ALA A 124 -0.44 16.21 -1.01
N ALA A 125 -0.07 16.21 0.27
CA ALA A 125 0.93 17.12 0.84
C ALA A 125 2.37 16.71 0.56
N ASP A 126 2.67 15.41 0.68
CA ASP A 126 3.99 14.87 0.38
C ASP A 126 3.87 13.50 -0.29
N PRO A 127 3.83 13.46 -1.65
CA PRO A 127 3.73 12.23 -2.41
C PRO A 127 4.91 11.27 -2.16
N SER A 128 6.05 11.78 -1.67
CA SER A 128 7.28 11.01 -1.41
C SER A 128 7.26 10.33 -0.03
N ARG A 129 6.73 10.99 1.01
CA ARG A 129 6.58 10.40 2.36
C ARG A 129 5.66 9.18 2.38
N LEU A 130 4.59 9.20 1.57
CA LEU A 130 3.67 8.08 1.51
C LEU A 130 4.27 6.84 0.85
N LYS A 131 5.14 7.02 -0.17
CA LYS A 131 5.86 5.87 -0.78
C LYS A 131 6.69 5.12 0.28
N HIS A 132 7.32 5.81 1.23
CA HIS A 132 8.06 5.17 2.32
C HIS A 132 7.17 4.49 3.37
N ARG A 133 6.03 5.09 3.76
CA ARG A 133 5.11 4.55 4.78
C ARG A 133 4.19 3.42 4.27
N LEU A 134 3.70 3.49 3.03
CA LEU A 134 2.81 2.48 2.47
C LEU A 134 3.55 1.19 2.09
N VAL A 135 4.75 1.30 1.53
CA VAL A 135 5.56 0.13 1.15
C VAL A 135 5.88 -0.71 2.38
N THR A 136 6.23 -0.09 3.51
CA THR A 136 6.54 -0.82 4.76
C THR A 136 5.32 -1.33 5.52
N GLY A 137 4.18 -0.62 5.51
CA GLY A 137 2.97 -0.99 6.25
C GLY A 137 2.13 -2.09 5.58
N PHE A 138 1.92 -1.98 4.27
CA PHE A 138 1.13 -2.95 3.49
C PHE A 138 1.84 -4.30 3.37
N GLN A 139 3.17 -4.30 3.15
CA GLN A 139 3.99 -5.52 3.19
C GLN A 139 3.87 -6.25 4.53
N LYS A 140 3.95 -5.53 5.66
CA LYS A 140 3.98 -6.15 6.99
C LYS A 140 2.63 -6.68 7.49
N ARG A 141 1.51 -5.98 7.23
CA ARG A 141 0.22 -6.29 7.89
C ARG A 141 -0.79 -7.09 7.06
N ILE A 142 -0.72 -7.04 5.73
CA ILE A 142 -1.69 -7.72 4.85
C ILE A 142 -0.98 -8.64 3.85
N GLY A 143 0.06 -8.16 3.18
CA GLY A 143 0.81 -8.96 2.19
C GLY A 143 1.45 -10.20 2.81
N ASN A 144 2.28 -10.02 3.84
CA ASN A 144 2.99 -11.14 4.47
C ASN A 144 2.02 -12.21 5.03
N PRO A 145 1.00 -11.91 5.85
CA PRO A 145 0.13 -12.96 6.41
C PRO A 145 -0.65 -13.76 5.36
N ILE A 146 -1.14 -13.10 4.30
CA ILE A 146 -1.89 -13.78 3.22
C ILE A 146 -0.94 -14.65 2.38
N LEU A 147 0.25 -14.15 2.05
CA LEU A 147 1.26 -14.89 1.29
C LEU A 147 1.81 -16.09 2.08
N HIS A 148 1.97 -15.99 3.40
CA HIS A 148 2.40 -17.12 4.24
C HIS A 148 1.37 -18.26 4.25
N ARG A 149 0.06 -17.92 4.16
CA ARG A 149 -1.05 -18.88 4.20
C ARG A 149 -1.41 -19.47 2.83
N ARG A 150 -0.94 -18.90 1.71
CA ARG A 150 -1.21 -19.45 0.37
C ARG A 150 -0.31 -20.66 0.07
N PRO A 151 -0.87 -21.84 -0.29
CA PRO A 151 -0.08 -23.05 -0.56
C PRO A 151 0.90 -22.91 -1.73
N GLY A 152 0.60 -22.04 -2.70
CA GLY A 152 1.44 -21.79 -3.88
C GLY A 152 2.59 -20.81 -3.67
N GLN A 153 2.66 -20.10 -2.53
CA GLN A 153 3.72 -19.14 -2.27
C GLN A 153 5.00 -19.85 -1.79
N ILE A 154 6.11 -19.53 -2.45
CA ILE A 154 7.44 -19.98 -2.04
C ILE A 154 7.86 -19.20 -0.80
N LEU A 155 8.27 -19.93 0.24
CA LEU A 155 8.81 -19.36 1.47
C LEU A 155 10.26 -19.81 1.65
N LEU A 156 11.12 -18.87 2.03
CA LEU A 156 12.46 -19.15 2.54
C LEU A 156 12.43 -19.00 4.06
N GLU A 157 12.88 -20.02 4.77
CA GLU A 157 13.11 -19.96 6.21
C GLU A 157 14.61 -19.88 6.49
N THR A 158 15.00 -18.89 7.29
CA THR A 158 16.38 -18.65 7.75
C THR A 158 16.42 -18.60 9.28
N THR A 159 17.60 -18.84 9.87
CA THR A 159 17.82 -18.67 11.31
C THR A 159 18.11 -17.21 11.63
N GLY A 160 17.34 -16.58 12.51
CA GLY A 160 17.57 -15.18 12.88
C GLY A 160 18.91 -15.01 13.61
N ARG A 161 19.90 -14.35 12.98
CA ARG A 161 21.29 -14.27 13.49
C ARG A 161 21.47 -13.70 14.91
N VAL A 162 20.51 -12.89 15.38
CA VAL A 162 20.50 -12.31 16.74
C VAL A 162 19.69 -13.16 17.71
N SER A 163 18.55 -13.68 17.25
CA SER A 163 17.56 -14.34 18.12
C SER A 163 17.62 -15.86 18.14
N GLY A 164 18.31 -16.50 17.19
CA GLY A 164 18.26 -17.94 16.94
C GLY A 164 16.93 -18.46 16.37
N LEU A 165 15.84 -17.68 16.44
CA LEU A 165 14.51 -18.12 16.00
C LEU A 165 14.35 -18.22 14.46
N PRO A 166 13.53 -19.16 13.95
CA PRO A 166 13.19 -19.24 12.53
C PRO A 166 12.49 -17.99 11.98
N ARG A 167 12.92 -17.53 10.81
CA ARG A 167 12.39 -16.35 10.09
C ARG A 167 11.95 -16.73 8.70
N ARG A 168 10.64 -16.63 8.43
CA ARG A 168 10.04 -16.95 7.13
C ARG A 168 9.86 -15.69 6.29
N THR A 169 10.32 -15.75 5.05
CA THR A 169 10.23 -14.66 4.08
C THR A 169 9.57 -15.19 2.81
N PRO A 170 8.48 -14.57 2.33
CA PRO A 170 7.95 -14.90 1.02
C PRO A 170 8.94 -14.42 -0.04
N ILE A 171 9.35 -15.35 -0.90
CA ILE A 171 10.33 -15.09 -1.95
C ILE A 171 9.80 -15.53 -3.30
N GLY A 172 10.41 -14.99 -4.35
CA GLY A 172 10.32 -15.54 -5.68
C GLY A 172 11.49 -16.44 -6.01
N GLY A 173 11.32 -17.35 -6.95
CA GLY A 173 12.42 -18.15 -7.47
C GLY A 173 11.95 -19.31 -8.33
N ARG A 174 12.90 -20.16 -8.71
CA ARG A 174 12.69 -21.34 -9.55
C ARG A 174 13.55 -22.48 -9.05
N ARG A 175 12.96 -23.67 -8.99
CA ARG A 175 13.70 -24.92 -8.80
C ARG A 175 14.17 -25.46 -10.15
N ALA A 176 15.44 -25.86 -10.23
CA ALA A 176 16.06 -26.55 -11.35
C ALA A 176 16.80 -27.77 -10.78
N GLY A 177 16.22 -28.97 -10.92
CA GLY A 177 16.75 -30.18 -10.28
C GLY A 177 16.77 -30.06 -8.76
N HIS A 178 17.95 -30.20 -8.17
CA HIS A 178 18.19 -30.04 -6.72
C HIS A 178 18.55 -28.60 -6.33
N GLU A 179 18.65 -27.68 -7.28
CA GLU A 179 18.97 -26.29 -6.97
C GLU A 179 17.70 -25.43 -6.97
N PHE A 180 17.64 -24.49 -6.04
CA PHE A 180 16.63 -23.44 -6.02
C PHE A 180 17.27 -22.07 -6.14
N TRP A 181 16.85 -21.33 -7.15
CA TRP A 181 17.44 -20.05 -7.53
C TRP A 181 16.48 -18.90 -7.19
N LEU A 182 16.98 -17.89 -6.51
CA LEU A 182 16.29 -16.62 -6.25
C LEU A 182 17.23 -15.43 -6.44
N VAL A 183 16.65 -14.24 -6.53
CA VAL A 183 17.39 -12.97 -6.54
C VAL A 183 16.84 -12.07 -5.45
N SER A 184 17.72 -11.57 -4.58
CA SER A 184 17.38 -10.59 -3.55
C SER A 184 17.31 -9.20 -4.18
N GLU A 185 16.18 -8.52 -3.97
CA GLU A 185 15.97 -7.13 -4.43
C GLU A 185 16.93 -6.13 -3.77
N HIS A 186 17.38 -6.42 -2.55
CA HIS A 186 18.15 -5.49 -1.71
C HIS A 186 19.49 -6.10 -1.26
N GLY A 187 19.95 -7.17 -1.91
CA GLY A 187 21.30 -7.70 -1.72
C GLY A 187 21.64 -7.94 -0.25
N GLY A 188 22.82 -7.45 0.17
CA GLY A 188 23.34 -7.55 1.55
C GLY A 188 22.55 -6.74 2.58
N ARG A 189 21.59 -5.91 2.16
CA ARG A 189 20.69 -5.16 3.06
C ARG A 189 19.48 -5.98 3.50
N SER A 190 19.17 -7.07 2.79
CA SER A 190 18.08 -7.99 3.15
C SER A 190 18.37 -8.72 4.46
N GLN A 191 17.42 -8.73 5.40
CA GLN A 191 17.60 -9.41 6.69
C GLN A 191 17.83 -10.92 6.55
N TYR A 192 17.18 -11.58 5.59
CA TYR A 192 17.39 -13.01 5.34
C TYR A 192 18.77 -13.29 4.70
N VAL A 193 19.34 -12.35 3.94
CA VAL A 193 20.71 -12.46 3.42
C VAL A 193 21.70 -12.38 4.58
N ARG A 194 21.53 -11.40 5.47
CA ARG A 194 22.35 -11.29 6.70
C ARG A 194 22.23 -12.47 7.65
N ASN A 195 21.10 -13.17 7.60
CA ASN A 195 20.94 -14.42 8.34
C ASN A 195 21.73 -15.54 7.66
N ILE A 196 21.65 -15.67 6.32
CA ILE A 196 22.40 -16.65 5.52
C ILE A 196 23.92 -16.46 5.65
N GLU A 197 24.41 -15.21 5.67
CA GLU A 197 25.83 -14.89 5.91
C GLU A 197 26.34 -15.48 7.24
N LYS A 198 25.46 -15.63 8.25
CA LYS A 198 25.82 -16.18 9.55
C LYS A 198 25.61 -17.70 9.64
N ASP A 199 24.52 -18.19 9.06
CA ASP A 199 24.18 -19.61 9.00
C ASP A 199 23.54 -19.91 7.63
N PRO A 200 24.26 -20.61 6.73
CA PRO A 200 23.78 -20.87 5.38
C PRO A 200 22.69 -21.95 5.33
N ARG A 201 22.39 -22.63 6.44
CA ARG A 201 21.34 -23.65 6.48
C ARG A 201 19.96 -22.99 6.42
N VAL A 202 19.17 -23.40 5.44
CA VAL A 202 17.85 -22.84 5.19
C VAL A 202 16.83 -23.94 4.90
N ARG A 203 15.54 -23.56 4.90
CA ARG A 203 14.48 -24.41 4.34
C ARG A 203 13.69 -23.64 3.30
N VAL A 204 13.36 -24.28 2.19
CA VAL A 204 12.53 -23.71 1.14
C VAL A 204 11.21 -24.46 1.07
N ARG A 205 10.09 -23.73 1.18
CA ARG A 205 8.75 -24.29 0.97
C ARG A 205 8.36 -24.17 -0.48
N LEU A 206 8.22 -25.30 -1.17
CA LEU A 206 7.77 -25.37 -2.57
C LEU A 206 6.48 -26.17 -2.62
N ARG A 207 5.40 -25.59 -3.17
CA ARG A 207 4.08 -26.24 -3.29
C ARG A 207 3.60 -26.89 -1.99
N GLY A 208 3.79 -26.20 -0.86
CA GLY A 208 3.41 -26.68 0.46
C GLY A 208 4.39 -27.63 1.17
N ARG A 209 5.41 -28.17 0.48
CA ARG A 209 6.43 -29.05 1.08
C ARG A 209 7.71 -28.29 1.42
N TRP A 210 8.28 -28.56 2.58
CA TRP A 210 9.56 -28.01 3.00
C TRP A 210 10.72 -28.89 2.55
N TYR A 211 11.76 -28.25 2.01
CA TYR A 211 13.01 -28.87 1.59
C TYR A 211 14.15 -28.19 2.36
N PRO A 212 14.95 -28.93 3.15
CA PRO A 212 16.18 -28.40 3.71
C PRO A 212 17.21 -28.16 2.61
N GLY A 213 18.16 -27.27 2.86
CA GLY A 213 19.25 -27.01 1.93
C GLY A 213 20.25 -25.99 2.44
N VAL A 214 21.30 -25.79 1.65
CA VAL A 214 22.39 -24.84 1.94
C VAL A 214 22.34 -23.69 0.95
N ALA A 215 22.28 -22.46 1.47
CA ALA A 215 22.24 -21.24 0.66
C ALA A 215 23.65 -20.72 0.35
N HIS A 216 23.87 -20.37 -0.91
CA HIS A 216 25.08 -19.78 -1.45
C HIS A 216 24.76 -18.39 -2.02
N LEU A 217 25.42 -17.37 -1.47
CA LEU A 217 25.36 -16.00 -1.99
C LEU A 217 26.34 -15.89 -3.16
N LEU A 218 25.86 -15.44 -4.31
CA LEU A 218 26.62 -15.40 -5.56
C LEU A 218 26.74 -13.93 -6.03
N PRO A 219 27.65 -13.14 -5.46
CA PRO A 219 27.83 -11.73 -5.82
C PRO A 219 28.38 -11.54 -7.25
N ASP A 220 29.07 -12.54 -7.79
CA ASP A 220 29.70 -12.50 -9.11
C ASP A 220 28.80 -13.05 -10.25
N ASP A 221 27.59 -13.56 -9.94
CA ASP A 221 26.62 -14.00 -10.96
C ASP A 221 25.93 -12.78 -11.61
N ASP A 222 25.37 -12.95 -12.81
CA ASP A 222 24.53 -11.90 -13.44
C ASP A 222 23.07 -12.03 -12.96
N PRO A 223 22.62 -11.19 -11.99
CA PRO A 223 21.27 -11.28 -11.46
C PRO A 223 20.20 -10.88 -12.48
N VAL A 224 20.55 -10.08 -13.49
CA VAL A 224 19.61 -9.64 -14.54
C VAL A 224 19.36 -10.78 -15.52
N ALA A 225 20.41 -11.47 -15.96
CA ALA A 225 20.27 -12.71 -16.74
C ALA A 225 19.51 -13.77 -15.96
N ARG A 226 19.81 -13.93 -14.65
CA ARG A 226 19.10 -14.85 -13.76
C ARG A 226 17.60 -14.53 -13.67
N LEU A 227 17.23 -13.26 -13.50
CA LEU A 227 15.84 -12.82 -13.44
C LEU A 227 15.05 -13.06 -14.73
N ARG A 228 15.71 -13.10 -15.90
CA ARG A 228 15.07 -13.44 -17.17
C ARG A 228 14.68 -14.93 -17.24
N ALA A 229 15.38 -15.80 -16.52
CA ALA A 229 15.10 -17.23 -16.45
C ALA A 229 14.07 -17.64 -15.36
N LEU A 230 13.62 -16.68 -14.53
CA LEU A 230 12.63 -16.87 -13.46
C LEU A 230 11.20 -16.48 -13.90
N PRO A 231 10.12 -17.09 -13.33
CA PRO A 231 8.74 -16.77 -13.70
C PRO A 231 8.37 -15.29 -13.49
N ARG A 232 7.73 -14.68 -14.50
CA ARG A 232 7.50 -13.22 -14.68
C ARG A 232 6.85 -12.47 -13.50
N MET A 233 6.08 -13.13 -12.63
CA MET A 233 5.28 -12.45 -11.61
C MET A 233 6.08 -11.82 -10.46
N ASN A 234 7.31 -12.27 -10.18
CA ASN A 234 8.18 -11.59 -9.19
C ASN A 234 9.06 -10.51 -9.82
N SER A 235 9.34 -10.60 -11.12
CA SER A 235 10.41 -9.84 -11.75
C SER A 235 10.07 -8.38 -12.04
N ALA A 236 8.79 -7.98 -12.00
CA ALA A 236 8.38 -6.59 -12.26
C ALA A 236 8.62 -5.64 -11.08
N ALA A 237 8.47 -6.11 -9.83
CA ALA A 237 8.78 -5.33 -8.63
C ALA A 237 10.29 -5.25 -8.39
N VAL A 238 10.99 -6.38 -8.53
CA VAL A 238 12.46 -6.48 -8.41
C VAL A 238 13.18 -5.53 -9.37
N ARG A 239 12.76 -5.50 -10.66
CA ARG A 239 13.40 -4.65 -11.68
C ARG A 239 13.11 -3.16 -11.52
N ALA A 240 12.05 -2.78 -10.81
CA ALA A 240 11.67 -1.38 -10.63
C ALA A 240 12.31 -0.72 -9.39
N VAL A 241 12.87 -1.50 -8.47
CA VAL A 241 13.29 -1.03 -7.12
C VAL A 241 14.68 -1.51 -6.69
N GLY A 242 15.25 -2.55 -7.32
CA GLY A 242 16.50 -3.15 -6.87
C GLY A 242 17.73 -2.27 -7.13
N THR A 243 18.36 -1.76 -6.07
CA THR A 243 19.60 -0.97 -6.13
C THR A 243 20.87 -1.79 -5.84
N ASP A 244 20.70 -3.04 -5.38
CA ASP A 244 21.78 -3.96 -4.97
C ASP A 244 21.25 -5.39 -5.16
N LEU A 245 21.31 -5.92 -6.38
CA LEU A 245 20.79 -7.25 -6.69
C LEU A 245 21.81 -8.33 -6.33
N LEU A 246 21.36 -9.40 -5.67
CA LEU A 246 22.22 -10.54 -5.32
C LEU A 246 21.55 -11.84 -5.71
N THR A 247 22.23 -12.65 -6.52
CA THR A 247 21.79 -14.03 -6.79
C THR A 247 22.05 -14.89 -5.55
N ILE A 248 21.07 -15.74 -5.23
CA ILE A 248 21.21 -16.75 -4.19
C ILE A 248 20.77 -18.09 -4.79
N ARG A 249 21.63 -19.09 -4.63
CA ARG A 249 21.34 -20.49 -4.93
C ARG A 249 21.15 -21.24 -3.63
N VAL A 250 20.15 -22.12 -3.56
CA VAL A 250 19.98 -23.06 -2.45
C VAL A 250 20.10 -24.46 -3.00
N ASP A 251 21.09 -25.20 -2.50
CA ASP A 251 21.27 -26.61 -2.83
C ASP A 251 20.35 -27.41 -1.90
N LEU A 252 19.26 -27.91 -2.46
CA LEU A 252 18.20 -28.61 -1.74
C LEU A 252 18.59 -30.07 -1.51
N GLU A 253 18.37 -30.52 -0.28
CA GLU A 253 18.46 -31.92 0.10
C GLU A 253 17.14 -32.61 -0.28
N GLY A 254 17.20 -33.60 -1.19
CA GLY A 254 16.06 -34.42 -1.62
C GLY A 254 15.52 -34.19 -3.02
#